data_AF-J3P1R3-F1
#
_entry.id   AF-J3P1R3-F1
#
_cell.length_a   1.000
_cell.length_b   1.000
_cell.length_c   1.000
_cell.angle_alpha   90.00
_cell.angle_beta   90.00
_cell.angle_gamma   90.00
#
_symmetry.space_group_name_H-M   'P 1'
#
loop_
_entity.id
_entity.type
_entity.pdbx_description
1 polymer ?
#
loop_
_entity_poly.entity_id
_entity_poly.type
_entity_poly.pdbx_seq_one_letter_code
_entity_poly.pdbx_strand_id
1 'polypeptide(L)'
;MKFLLALVALPAAILAAPVADAATANPPGFLMDSLKCTCQNPATNATKSDSLCANVLGEPETESSSKGSWCYRRFNLTPQMDQLFTDEACTRFFQGNFSKAVCAPVKLCDKDQGPDRHGIQYYKVCGR
;
A
#
# COMPACT_ATOMS: atom_id res chain seq x y z
N MET A 1 -7.73 -64.11 16.61
CA MET A 1 -6.89 -63.92 17.81
C MET A 1 -5.62 -63.24 17.34
N LYS A 2 -5.04 -62.20 17.94
CA LYS A 2 -5.24 -61.49 19.19
C LYS A 2 -4.39 -60.18 19.05
N PHE A 3 -4.99 -59.04 19.41
CA PHE A 3 -4.43 -57.88 20.14
C PHE A 3 -3.11 -57.24 19.65
N LEU A 4 -3.16 -55.98 19.17
CA LEU A 4 -3.03 -54.72 19.92
C LEU A 4 -1.65 -54.53 20.58
N LEU A 5 -0.96 -53.45 20.20
CA LEU A 5 -0.27 -52.56 21.14
C LEU A 5 -0.15 -51.17 20.51
N ALA A 6 -0.80 -50.23 21.17
CA ALA A 6 -0.86 -48.82 20.86
C ALA A 6 0.19 -48.04 21.68
N LEU A 7 0.37 -46.77 21.29
CA LEU A 7 1.00 -45.66 22.00
C LEU A 7 2.53 -45.68 22.18
N VAL A 8 3.18 -44.76 21.45
CA VAL A 8 3.95 -43.69 22.12
C VAL A 8 3.54 -42.36 21.48
N ALA A 9 2.74 -41.60 22.23
CA ALA A 9 2.65 -40.17 22.05
C ALA A 9 4.00 -39.54 22.43
N LEU A 10 4.47 -38.52 21.72
CA LEU A 10 4.97 -37.30 22.36
C LEU A 10 5.08 -36.14 21.34
N PRO A 11 4.84 -34.90 21.78
CA PRO A 11 4.68 -33.73 20.93
C PRO A 11 6.04 -33.11 20.59
N ALA A 12 6.29 -32.86 19.31
CA ALA A 12 7.31 -31.90 18.89
C ALA A 12 6.59 -30.65 18.38
N ALA A 13 6.30 -29.78 19.35
CA ALA A 13 5.93 -28.41 19.13
C ALA A 13 6.92 -27.74 18.14
N ILE A 14 6.34 -27.03 17.17
CA ILE A 14 6.76 -25.70 16.75
C ILE A 14 8.27 -25.60 16.42
N LEU A 15 8.62 -25.98 15.19
CA LEU A 15 9.76 -25.36 14.54
C LEU A 15 9.39 -23.91 14.27
N ALA A 16 9.93 -23.04 15.13
CA ALA A 16 9.88 -21.60 15.01
C ALA A 16 10.14 -21.18 13.56
N ALA A 17 9.15 -20.51 12.96
CA ALA A 17 9.40 -19.65 11.81
C ALA A 17 10.54 -18.68 12.18
N PRO A 18 11.45 -18.35 11.25
CA PRO A 18 12.58 -17.50 11.54
C PRO A 18 12.08 -16.14 12.04
N VAL A 19 12.22 -15.91 13.35
CA VAL A 19 11.99 -14.63 14.03
C VAL A 19 13.07 -13.58 13.68
N ALA A 20 13.79 -13.76 12.57
CA ALA A 20 14.80 -12.85 12.07
C ALA A 20 14.23 -11.75 11.15
N ASP A 21 13.01 -11.89 10.62
CA ASP A 21 12.40 -10.88 9.73
C ASP A 21 11.51 -9.85 10.44
N ALA A 22 11.30 -9.97 11.75
CA ALA A 22 10.47 -9.03 12.50
C ALA A 22 11.18 -7.71 12.82
N ALA A 23 12.52 -7.69 12.83
CA ALA A 23 13.33 -6.51 13.14
C ALA A 23 13.63 -5.61 11.93
N THR A 24 13.17 -5.98 10.73
CA THR A 24 13.26 -5.19 9.49
C THR A 24 11.89 -4.91 8.85
N ALA A 25 10.79 -5.05 9.60
CA ALA A 25 9.45 -4.83 9.06
C ALA A 25 9.12 -3.34 8.81
N ASN A 26 9.72 -2.44 9.59
CA ASN A 26 9.39 -1.01 9.60
C ASN A 26 10.66 -0.14 9.52
N PRO A 27 10.87 0.61 8.43
CA PRO A 27 12.03 1.49 8.28
C PRO A 27 11.96 2.70 9.25
N PRO A 28 13.08 3.42 9.47
CA PRO A 28 13.08 4.63 10.28
C PRO A 28 11.99 5.62 9.86
N GLY A 29 11.21 6.10 10.83
CA GLY A 29 10.10 7.02 10.57
C GLY A 29 8.84 6.35 10.01
N PHE A 30 8.76 5.02 9.95
CA PHE A 30 7.54 4.30 9.57
C PHE A 30 6.37 4.66 10.46
N LEU A 31 5.22 4.90 9.83
CA LEU A 31 3.97 5.20 10.49
C LEU A 31 2.91 4.14 10.23
N MET A 32 2.78 3.69 8.98
CA MET A 32 1.73 2.73 8.61
C MET A 32 1.98 2.01 7.29
N ASP A 33 1.36 0.84 7.17
CA ASP A 33 1.07 0.22 5.89
C ASP A 33 -0.14 0.93 5.26
N SER A 34 -0.08 1.15 3.95
CA SER A 34 -1.13 1.82 3.17
C SER A 34 -1.12 1.31 1.72
N LEU A 35 -1.86 1.99 0.86
CA LEU A 35 -1.97 1.69 -0.56
C LEU A 35 -1.54 2.91 -1.38
N LYS A 36 -0.86 2.63 -2.48
CA LYS A 36 -0.76 3.55 -3.61
C LYS A 36 -1.61 3.02 -4.75
N CYS A 37 -2.31 3.90 -5.46
CA CYS A 37 -3.25 3.51 -6.51
C CYS A 37 -3.01 4.28 -7.81
N THR A 38 -3.48 3.72 -8.91
CA THR A 38 -3.42 4.27 -10.26
C THR A 38 -4.65 3.88 -11.05
N CYS A 39 -4.90 4.58 -12.16
CA CYS A 39 -5.82 4.14 -13.19
C CYS A 39 -5.03 3.53 -14.34
N GLN A 40 -5.37 2.30 -14.70
CA GLN A 40 -4.75 1.51 -15.73
C GLN A 40 -5.61 1.52 -17.00
N ASN A 41 -4.95 1.66 -18.15
CA ASN A 41 -5.54 1.36 -19.44
C ASN A 41 -5.58 -0.17 -19.61
N PRO A 42 -6.76 -0.81 -19.70
CA PRO A 42 -6.86 -2.26 -19.78
C PRO A 42 -6.30 -2.86 -21.08
N ALA A 43 -6.17 -2.07 -22.15
CA ALA A 43 -5.63 -2.54 -23.43
C ALA A 43 -4.10 -2.50 -23.47
N THR A 44 -3.47 -1.50 -22.85
CA THR A 44 -2.01 -1.29 -22.93
C THR A 44 -1.28 -1.54 -21.62
N ASN A 45 -2.01 -1.74 -20.52
CA ASN A 45 -1.50 -1.74 -19.15
C ASN A 45 -0.79 -0.45 -18.71
N ALA A 46 -0.85 0.62 -19.52
CA ALA A 46 -0.30 1.92 -19.15
C ALA A 46 -1.03 2.49 -17.93
N THR A 47 -0.31 3.19 -17.06
CA THR A 47 -0.80 3.68 -15.78
C THR A 47 -0.78 5.20 -15.71
N LYS A 48 -1.83 5.80 -15.13
CA LYS A 48 -1.97 7.25 -14.96
C LYS A 48 -2.70 7.55 -13.66
N SER A 49 -2.19 8.52 -12.89
CA SER A 49 -2.85 8.97 -11.67
C SER A 49 -2.87 10.48 -11.46
N ASP A 50 -2.02 11.23 -12.17
CA ASP A 50 -1.82 12.68 -12.04
C ASP A 50 -3.07 13.51 -11.69
N SER A 51 -4.08 13.58 -12.57
CA SER A 51 -5.25 14.45 -12.41
C SER A 51 -6.15 14.01 -11.24
N LEU A 52 -6.35 12.71 -11.08
CA LEU A 52 -7.15 12.17 -9.97
C LEU A 52 -6.42 12.35 -8.64
N CYS A 53 -5.11 12.13 -8.62
CA CYS A 53 -4.28 12.25 -7.42
C CYS A 53 -4.32 13.67 -6.84
N ALA A 54 -4.22 14.69 -7.69
CA ALA A 54 -4.37 16.08 -7.28
C ALA A 54 -5.78 16.38 -6.74
N ASN A 55 -6.82 15.80 -7.34
CA ASN A 55 -8.20 16.01 -6.92
C ASN A 55 -8.51 15.42 -5.53
N VAL A 56 -7.93 14.26 -5.22
CA VAL A 56 -8.20 13.56 -3.95
C VAL A 56 -7.21 13.92 -2.85
N LEU A 57 -6.44 15.00 -3.04
CA LEU A 57 -5.41 15.46 -2.11
C LEU A 57 -4.39 14.35 -1.78
N GLY A 58 -4.07 13.54 -2.79
CA GLY A 58 -2.99 12.56 -2.73
C GLY A 58 -1.64 13.17 -3.11
N GLU A 59 -0.60 12.35 -3.01
CA GLU A 59 0.77 12.70 -3.41
C GLU A 59 1.20 11.75 -4.54
N PRO A 60 1.67 12.28 -5.68
CA PRO A 60 2.16 11.45 -6.77
C PRO A 60 3.49 10.81 -6.38
N GLU A 61 3.68 9.54 -6.72
CA GLU A 61 4.98 8.88 -6.64
C GLU A 61 5.89 9.42 -7.76
N THR A 62 6.92 10.17 -7.38
CA THR A 62 7.80 10.89 -8.32
C THR A 62 9.02 10.09 -8.79
N GLU A 63 9.28 8.91 -8.20
CA GLU A 63 10.60 8.27 -8.30
C GLU A 63 10.66 6.93 -9.07
N SER A 64 9.55 6.44 -9.64
CA SER A 64 9.66 5.30 -10.56
C SER A 64 9.94 5.80 -11.98
N SER A 65 10.43 4.90 -12.85
CA SER A 65 10.47 5.07 -14.32
C SER A 65 9.11 5.46 -14.93
N SER A 66 8.05 5.47 -14.12
CA SER A 66 6.69 5.88 -14.39
C SER A 66 6.34 7.10 -13.52
N LYS A 67 7.07 8.21 -13.70
CA LYS A 67 6.86 9.45 -12.92
C LYS A 67 5.37 9.83 -12.89
N GLY A 68 4.77 9.91 -11.70
CA GLY A 68 3.39 10.35 -11.52
C GLY A 68 2.32 9.33 -11.95
N SER A 69 2.69 8.08 -12.19
CA SER A 69 1.72 7.02 -12.51
C SER A 69 0.99 6.49 -11.27
N TRP A 70 1.53 6.66 -10.07
CA TRP A 70 0.90 6.16 -8.84
C TRP A 70 0.66 7.30 -7.85
N CYS A 71 -0.39 7.16 -7.04
CA CYS A 71 -0.81 8.12 -6.06
C CYS A 71 -0.94 7.46 -4.70
N TYR A 72 -0.35 8.04 -3.66
CA TYR A 72 -0.54 7.59 -2.28
C TYR A 72 -1.16 8.70 -1.44
N ARG A 73 -1.69 8.34 -0.27
CA ARG A 73 -2.29 9.32 0.65
C ARG A 73 -1.24 10.33 1.11
N ARG A 74 -1.53 11.62 0.97
CA ARG A 74 -0.57 12.69 1.31
C ARG A 74 -0.51 12.98 2.81
N PHE A 75 -1.66 12.91 3.50
CA PHE A 75 -1.74 13.19 4.94
C PHE A 75 -2.82 12.36 5.64
N ASN A 76 -2.84 12.44 6.98
CA ASN A 76 -3.70 11.64 7.86
C ASN A 76 -5.21 11.76 7.58
N LEU A 77 -5.67 12.90 7.08
CA LEU A 77 -7.08 13.15 6.74
C LEU A 77 -7.50 12.64 5.34
N THR A 78 -6.54 12.31 4.46
CA THR A 78 -6.87 11.70 3.17
C THR A 78 -7.40 10.28 3.41
N PRO A 79 -8.57 9.90 2.86
CA PRO A 79 -9.06 8.53 2.89
C PRO A 79 -8.06 7.52 2.31
N GLN A 80 -8.30 6.22 2.54
CA GLN A 80 -7.48 5.19 1.90
C GLN A 80 -7.66 5.25 0.39
N MET A 81 -6.56 5.02 -0.34
CA MET A 81 -6.52 5.30 -1.77
C MET A 81 -7.45 4.40 -2.60
N ASP A 82 -7.75 3.20 -2.14
CA ASP A 82 -8.70 2.26 -2.75
C ASP A 82 -10.16 2.71 -2.64
N GLN A 83 -10.47 3.63 -1.73
CA GLN A 83 -11.78 4.27 -1.64
C GLN A 83 -11.94 5.44 -2.63
N LEU A 84 -10.81 5.95 -3.13
CA LEU A 84 -10.74 7.14 -3.99
C LEU A 84 -10.46 6.78 -5.45
N PHE A 85 -9.65 5.74 -5.67
CA PHE A 85 -9.36 5.16 -6.97
C PHE A 85 -10.30 3.96 -7.17
N THR A 86 -11.47 4.25 -7.74
CA THR A 86 -12.43 3.24 -8.20
C THR A 86 -12.46 3.23 -9.73
N ASP A 87 -12.95 2.15 -10.34
CA ASP A 87 -13.12 2.06 -11.80
C ASP A 87 -14.00 3.20 -12.34
N GLU A 88 -15.01 3.61 -11.56
CA GLU A 88 -15.87 4.76 -11.87
C GLU A 88 -15.08 6.07 -11.86
N ALA A 89 -14.30 6.33 -10.81
CA ALA A 89 -13.46 7.53 -10.73
C ALA A 89 -12.44 7.56 -11.87
N CYS A 90 -11.79 6.44 -12.14
CA CYS A 90 -10.85 6.28 -13.24
C CYS A 90 -11.51 6.58 -14.60
N THR A 91 -12.68 6.00 -14.86
CA THR A 91 -13.45 6.25 -16.09
C THR A 91 -13.84 7.71 -16.23
N ARG A 92 -14.31 8.34 -15.14
CA ARG A 92 -14.73 9.75 -15.13
C ARG A 92 -13.57 10.73 -15.38
N PHE A 93 -12.43 10.52 -14.73
CA PHE A 93 -11.29 11.44 -14.84
C PHE A 93 -10.50 11.29 -16.14
N PHE A 94 -10.48 10.09 -16.71
CA PHE A 94 -9.67 9.79 -17.89
C PHE A 94 -10.49 9.41 -19.13
N GLN A 95 -11.78 9.76 -19.14
CA GLN A 95 -12.70 9.59 -20.27
C GLN A 95 -12.69 8.16 -20.82
N GLY A 96 -12.62 7.16 -19.93
CA GLY A 96 -12.62 5.74 -20.27
C GLY A 96 -11.29 5.16 -20.78
N ASN A 97 -10.28 5.97 -21.09
CA ASN A 97 -8.98 5.46 -21.57
C ASN A 97 -8.17 4.73 -20.49
N PHE A 98 -8.34 5.15 -19.23
CA PHE A 98 -7.75 4.54 -18.04
C PHE A 98 -8.90 4.24 -17.09
N SER A 99 -9.62 3.15 -17.33
CA SER A 99 -10.89 2.82 -16.66
C SER A 99 -10.75 1.89 -15.47
N LYS A 100 -9.59 1.23 -15.29
CA LYS A 100 -9.40 0.23 -14.24
C LYS A 100 -8.58 0.80 -13.09
N ALA A 101 -9.11 0.82 -11.88
CA ALA A 101 -8.34 1.13 -10.70
C ALA A 101 -7.44 -0.04 -10.30
N VAL A 102 -6.18 0.26 -9.97
CA VAL A 102 -5.21 -0.72 -9.48
C VAL A 102 -4.49 -0.13 -8.29
N CYS A 103 -4.40 -0.90 -7.21
CA CYS A 103 -3.70 -0.51 -5.99
C CYS A 103 -2.58 -1.50 -5.67
N ALA A 104 -1.51 -0.99 -5.06
CA ALA A 104 -0.37 -1.76 -4.58
C ALA A 104 -0.01 -1.33 -3.15
N PRO A 105 0.46 -2.26 -2.30
CA PRO A 105 0.89 -1.94 -0.95
C PRO A 105 2.07 -0.96 -0.95
N VAL A 106 2.09 -0.07 0.04
CA VAL A 106 3.17 0.88 0.28
C VAL A 106 3.33 1.12 1.78
N LYS A 107 4.58 1.31 2.23
CA LYS A 107 4.87 1.76 3.59
C LYS A 107 5.00 3.27 3.61
N LEU A 108 4.27 3.93 4.51
CA LEU A 108 4.31 5.36 4.67
C LEU A 108 5.07 5.73 5.93
N CYS A 109 5.94 6.72 5.74
CA CYS A 109 6.78 7.30 6.76
C CYS A 109 6.39 8.75 6.99
N ASP A 110 6.77 9.27 8.15
CA ASP A 110 6.65 10.69 8.45
C ASP A 110 7.53 11.50 7.48
N LYS A 111 6.92 12.47 6.81
CA LYS A 111 7.64 13.39 5.92
C LYS A 111 8.37 14.48 6.69
N ASP A 112 7.74 15.00 7.75
CA ASP A 112 8.12 16.24 8.44
C ASP A 112 8.52 16.01 9.91
N GLN A 113 8.64 14.75 10.34
CA GLN A 113 8.98 14.34 11.72
C GLN A 113 7.93 14.74 12.76
N GLY A 114 6.67 14.84 12.33
CA GLY A 114 5.52 15.02 13.20
C GLY A 114 4.37 15.74 12.51
N PRO A 115 3.21 15.84 13.18
CA PRO A 115 2.12 16.68 12.71
C PRO A 115 2.51 18.17 12.69
N ASP A 116 1.98 18.92 11.72
CA ASP A 116 2.10 20.38 11.71
C ASP A 116 1.33 21.03 12.88
N ARG A 117 1.39 22.37 12.98
CA ARG A 117 0.69 23.13 14.02
C ARG A 117 -0.85 22.99 13.99
N HIS A 118 -1.42 22.39 12.95
CA HIS A 118 -2.84 22.12 12.80
C HIS A 118 -3.16 20.62 13.00
N GLY A 119 -2.19 19.79 13.37
CA GLY A 119 -2.35 18.36 13.56
C GLY A 119 -2.35 17.54 12.26
N ILE A 120 -1.90 18.13 11.14
CA ILE A 120 -1.81 17.44 9.86
C ILE A 120 -0.47 16.70 9.81
N GLN A 121 -0.52 15.37 9.71
CA GLN A 121 0.68 14.55 9.51
C GLN A 121 0.85 14.24 8.04
N TYR A 122 1.97 14.68 7.47
CA TYR A 122 2.31 14.44 6.07
C TYR A 122 3.10 13.16 5.90
N TYR A 123 2.84 12.47 4.80
CA TYR A 123 3.43 11.18 4.51
C TYR A 123 4.37 11.25 3.32
N LYS A 124 5.38 10.40 3.37
CA LYS A 124 6.20 10.00 2.23
C LYS A 124 6.27 8.48 2.15
N VAL A 125 6.61 7.95 0.99
CA VAL A 125 6.96 6.53 0.88
C VAL A 125 8.25 6.28 1.66
N CYS A 126 8.27 5.24 2.49
CA CYS A 126 9.46 4.90 3.24
C CYS A 126 10.61 4.42 2.34
N GLY A 127 11.86 4.74 2.72
CA GLY A 127 13.05 4.31 1.98
C GLY A 127 13.21 4.97 0.60
N ARG A 128 12.50 6.08 0.38
CA ARG A 128 12.61 6.99 -0.74
C ARG A 128 13.05 8.35 -0.20
#